data_AF-A0A8C4R2Y3-F1
#
_entry.id   AF-A0A8C4R2Y3-F1
#
_cell.length_a   1.000
_cell.length_b   1.000
_cell.length_c   1.000
_cell.angle_alpha   90.00
_cell.angle_beta   90.00
_cell.angle_gamma   90.00
#
_symmetry.space_group_name_H-M   'P 1'
#
loop_
_entity.id
_entity.type
_entity.pdbx_description
1 polymer ?
#
loop_
_entity_poly.entity_id
_entity_poly.type
_entity_poly.pdbx_seq_one_letter_code
_entity_poly.pdbx_strand_id
1 'polypeptide(L)'
;MKVTIPSSPPILRGLVTMALVLGPRKRFLWSLSVIYAIAFISLYVQVPGLYGKDGVLPVWKLVSGAADSRAATSRSALLSLTTLLSLSPELCLEIACLLGACLALSVALAEPLRDCVMFLGLWFLYLMVHQVGQVFLYFQWDSLLLEAGWLAVLVAPLHIRKWREVKAKPHDPSLFWLIRWLLFRLMFASGVVKLTSRCPTWWGLSALHYHYESQCIPTPLAWFAHQLPSWFQQLCVVQTYVIEIALPLLFFSPFRRHRLFAAYCQVCAYYLLVAHKTFSCQSLLFSMLGFLLKFYHCLLIYSV
;
A
#
# COMPACT_ATOMS: atom_id res chain seq x y z
N MET A 1 -7.88 -51.60 5.88
CA MET A 1 -6.69 -51.36 5.02
C MET A 1 -6.17 -49.95 5.26
N LYS A 2 -4.99 -49.80 5.88
CA LYS A 2 -4.28 -48.51 5.96
C LYS A 2 -3.75 -48.21 4.56
N VAL A 3 -4.35 -47.26 3.85
CA VAL A 3 -3.86 -46.77 2.56
C VAL A 3 -2.61 -45.93 2.84
N THR A 4 -1.43 -46.51 2.62
CA THR A 4 -0.16 -45.81 2.60
C THR A 4 -0.08 -44.96 1.33
N ILE A 5 -0.26 -43.64 1.48
CA ILE A 5 -0.05 -42.67 0.40
C ILE A 5 1.46 -42.64 0.07
N PRO A 6 1.87 -42.80 -1.20
CA PRO A 6 3.28 -42.78 -1.56
C PRO A 6 3.87 -41.39 -1.26
N SER A 7 4.93 -41.37 -0.46
CA SER A 7 5.71 -40.17 -0.15
C SER A 7 6.37 -39.66 -1.42
N SER A 8 5.91 -38.51 -1.93
CA SER A 8 6.51 -37.84 -3.10
C SER A 8 8.02 -37.59 -2.90
N PRO A 9 8.86 -37.70 -3.95
CA PRO A 9 10.31 -37.62 -3.82
C PRO A 9 10.75 -36.22 -3.33
N PRO A 10 11.81 -36.14 -2.50
CA PRO A 10 12.22 -34.90 -1.82
C PRO A 10 12.56 -33.75 -2.78
N ILE A 11 13.00 -34.06 -4.00
CA ILE A 11 13.31 -33.08 -5.05
C ILE A 11 12.03 -32.43 -5.60
N LEU A 12 10.96 -33.22 -5.80
CA LEU A 12 9.67 -32.71 -6.26
C LEU A 12 9.00 -31.87 -5.17
N ARG A 13 9.17 -32.25 -3.90
CA ARG A 13 8.76 -31.39 -2.77
C ARG A 13 9.55 -30.09 -2.76
N GLY A 14 10.87 -30.13 -2.92
CA GLY A 14 11.71 -28.93 -2.98
C GLY A 14 11.34 -27.98 -4.11
N LEU A 15 11.08 -28.50 -5.32
CA LEU A 15 10.65 -27.72 -6.48
C LEU A 15 9.24 -27.14 -6.31
N VAL A 16 8.29 -27.92 -5.78
CA VAL A 16 6.93 -27.46 -5.49
C VAL A 16 6.97 -26.42 -4.38
N THR A 17 7.74 -26.62 -3.30
CA THR A 17 7.94 -25.63 -2.24
C THR A 17 8.60 -24.37 -2.78
N MET A 18 9.65 -24.44 -3.62
CA MET A 18 10.26 -23.27 -4.26
C MET A 18 9.27 -22.52 -5.17
N ALA A 19 8.53 -23.22 -6.05
CA ALA A 19 7.56 -22.59 -6.94
C ALA A 19 6.39 -21.94 -6.18
N LEU A 20 5.90 -22.59 -5.12
CA LEU A 20 4.81 -22.11 -4.26
C LEU A 20 5.22 -20.91 -3.38
N VAL A 21 6.51 -20.76 -3.11
CA VAL A 21 7.06 -19.75 -2.20
C VAL A 21 7.66 -18.55 -2.95
N LEU A 22 8.23 -18.77 -4.14
CA LEU A 22 8.65 -17.70 -5.05
C LEU A 22 7.45 -16.95 -5.64
N GLY A 23 6.33 -17.64 -5.89
CA GLY A 23 5.12 -17.07 -6.48
C GLY A 23 4.53 -15.89 -5.69
N PRO A 24 4.30 -16.00 -4.35
CA PRO A 24 3.80 -14.91 -3.53
C PRO A 24 4.71 -13.68 -3.59
N ARG A 25 5.98 -13.81 -3.21
CA ARG A 25 6.96 -12.70 -3.22
C ARG A 25 7.00 -11.97 -4.56
N LYS A 26 7.10 -12.72 -5.66
CA LYS A 26 7.11 -12.14 -7.02
C LYS A 26 5.83 -11.36 -7.32
N ARG A 27 4.67 -11.87 -6.89
CA ARG A 27 3.37 -11.19 -7.04
C ARG A 27 3.30 -9.91 -6.20
N PHE A 28 3.77 -9.93 -4.95
CA PHE A 28 3.82 -8.72 -4.10
C PHE A 28 4.68 -7.62 -4.72
N LEU A 29 5.91 -7.95 -5.12
CA LEU A 29 6.83 -6.99 -5.75
C LEU A 29 6.22 -6.46 -7.06
N TRP A 30 5.64 -7.34 -7.89
CA TRP A 30 4.96 -6.92 -9.11
C TRP A 30 3.80 -5.96 -8.83
N SER A 31 2.88 -6.30 -7.92
CA SER A 31 1.73 -5.45 -7.60
C SER A 31 2.17 -4.09 -7.05
N LEU A 32 3.20 -4.05 -6.21
CA LEU A 32 3.74 -2.80 -5.70
C LEU A 32 4.37 -1.95 -6.80
N SER A 33 5.08 -2.56 -7.76
CA SER A 33 5.62 -1.83 -8.91
C SER A 33 4.53 -1.22 -9.79
N VAL A 34 3.40 -1.92 -9.98
CA VAL A 34 2.23 -1.37 -10.69
C VAL A 34 1.63 -0.17 -9.94
N ILE A 35 1.55 -0.23 -8.61
CA ILE A 35 1.07 0.90 -7.80
C ILE A 35 2.00 2.10 -7.91
N TYR A 36 3.31 1.89 -7.81
CA TYR A 36 4.28 2.97 -8.04
C TYR A 36 4.09 3.60 -9.42
N ALA A 37 3.92 2.78 -10.46
CA ALA A 37 3.67 3.29 -11.80
C ALA A 37 2.41 4.16 -11.87
N ILE A 38 1.30 3.69 -11.32
CA ILE A 38 0.04 4.46 -11.28
C ILE A 38 0.22 5.76 -10.48
N ALA A 39 0.87 5.70 -9.32
CA ALA A 39 1.09 6.87 -8.48
C ALA A 39 1.97 7.92 -9.18
N PHE A 40 3.09 7.52 -9.77
CA PHE A 40 3.97 8.44 -10.50
C PHE A 40 3.33 9.00 -11.76
N ILE A 41 2.62 8.19 -12.55
CA ILE A 41 1.92 8.65 -13.76
C ILE A 41 0.80 9.62 -13.38
N SER A 42 0.01 9.29 -12.34
CA SER A 42 -1.04 10.17 -11.83
C SER A 42 -0.47 11.51 -11.36
N LEU A 43 0.65 11.47 -10.62
CA LEU A 43 1.29 12.68 -10.15
C LEU A 43 1.87 13.50 -11.29
N TYR A 44 2.54 12.88 -12.26
CA TYR A 44 3.11 13.56 -13.42
C TYR A 44 2.07 14.44 -14.15
N VAL A 45 0.87 13.93 -14.38
CA VAL A 45 -0.22 14.70 -15.01
C VAL A 45 -0.69 15.87 -14.13
N GLN A 46 -0.62 15.72 -12.81
CA GLN A 46 -1.06 16.73 -11.85
C GLN A 46 0.01 17.78 -11.51
N VAL A 47 1.31 17.49 -11.74
CA VAL A 47 2.41 18.40 -11.36
C VAL A 47 2.25 19.81 -11.92
N PRO A 48 1.94 20.02 -13.23
CA PRO A 48 1.84 21.38 -13.77
C PRO A 48 0.75 22.21 -13.09
N GLY A 49 -0.40 21.60 -12.76
CA GLY A 49 -1.53 22.29 -12.13
C GLY A 49 -1.40 22.46 -10.61
N LEU A 50 -0.77 21.51 -9.92
CA LEU A 50 -0.62 21.57 -8.47
C LEU A 50 0.64 22.32 -8.05
N TYR A 51 1.77 21.97 -8.65
CA TYR A 51 3.12 22.31 -8.17
C TYR A 51 3.89 23.24 -9.11
N GLY A 52 3.35 23.48 -10.31
CA GLY A 52 3.90 24.42 -11.28
C GLY A 52 3.98 25.86 -10.75
N LYS A 53 4.62 26.74 -11.52
CA LYS A 53 4.85 28.15 -11.14
C LYS A 53 3.56 28.90 -10.78
N ASP A 54 2.52 28.66 -11.58
CA ASP A 54 1.16 29.19 -11.41
C ASP A 54 0.19 28.15 -10.85
N GLY A 55 0.72 27.07 -10.25
CA GLY A 55 -0.08 26.00 -9.66
C GLY A 55 -0.76 26.42 -8.36
N VAL A 56 -1.64 25.57 -7.86
CA VAL A 56 -2.38 25.80 -6.60
C VAL A 56 -1.42 25.95 -5.41
N LEU A 57 -0.37 25.13 -5.36
CA LEU A 57 0.67 25.12 -4.33
C LEU A 57 2.06 25.06 -4.98
N PRO A 58 2.59 26.19 -5.50
CA PRO A 58 3.84 26.21 -6.23
C PRO A 58 5.03 25.75 -5.37
N VAL A 59 5.83 24.83 -5.91
CA VAL A 59 6.95 24.22 -5.18
C VAL A 59 8.07 25.22 -4.91
N TRP A 60 8.27 26.19 -5.79
CA TRP A 60 9.30 27.20 -5.62
C TRP A 60 9.12 28.02 -4.34
N LYS A 61 7.87 28.24 -3.87
CA LYS A 61 7.58 28.96 -2.61
C LYS A 61 8.09 28.20 -1.38
N LEU A 62 8.07 26.87 -1.44
CA LEU A 62 8.61 26.01 -0.40
C LEU A 62 10.13 26.05 -0.40
N VAL A 63 10.73 25.95 -1.60
CA VAL A 63 12.19 25.96 -1.79
C VAL A 63 12.81 27.31 -1.44
N SER A 64 12.11 28.42 -1.68
CA SER A 64 12.58 29.77 -1.35
C SER A 64 12.41 30.15 0.13
N GLY A 65 11.85 29.26 0.97
CA GLY A 65 11.61 29.52 2.39
C GLY A 65 10.45 30.51 2.67
N ALA A 66 9.64 30.82 1.66
CA ALA A 66 8.47 31.69 1.79
C ALA A 66 7.22 30.97 2.32
N ALA A 67 7.30 29.65 2.54
CA ALA A 67 6.22 28.83 3.09
C ALA A 67 6.33 28.66 4.61
N ASP A 68 5.18 28.53 5.28
CA ASP A 68 5.07 28.40 6.74
C ASP A 68 6.05 27.38 7.35
N SER A 69 6.68 27.82 8.42
CA SER A 69 7.83 27.29 9.16
C SER A 69 7.73 25.85 9.71
N ARG A 70 6.70 25.08 9.36
CA ARG A 70 6.61 23.63 9.66
C ARG A 70 7.12 22.74 8.51
N ALA A 71 7.25 23.28 7.30
CA ALA A 71 7.74 22.56 6.13
C ALA A 71 9.22 22.85 5.79
N ALA A 72 9.83 23.84 6.45
CA ALA A 72 11.12 24.43 6.07
C ALA A 72 12.37 23.74 6.67
N THR A 73 12.24 22.66 7.47
CA THR A 73 13.40 22.10 8.21
C THR A 73 13.96 20.79 7.64
N SER A 74 13.43 20.25 6.55
CA SER A 74 14.05 19.06 5.95
C SER A 74 14.96 19.46 4.80
N ARG A 75 16.25 19.10 4.89
CA ARG A 75 17.21 19.04 3.78
C ARG A 75 16.65 18.08 2.71
N SER A 76 15.67 18.53 1.95
CA SER A 76 15.01 17.66 0.98
C SER A 76 16.04 17.29 -0.07
N ALA A 77 16.06 16.02 -0.46
CA ALA A 77 16.93 15.58 -1.55
C ALA A 77 16.63 16.36 -2.85
N LEU A 78 15.43 16.91 -2.98
CA LEU A 78 15.03 17.76 -4.10
C LEU A 78 15.74 19.12 -4.07
N LEU A 79 15.84 19.77 -2.91
CA LEU A 79 16.63 21.00 -2.72
C LEU A 79 18.12 20.80 -3.07
N SER A 80 18.66 19.63 -2.71
CA SER A 80 20.05 19.28 -3.04
C SER A 80 20.24 19.06 -4.55
N LEU A 81 19.22 18.51 -5.21
CA LEU A 81 19.27 18.17 -6.64
C LEU A 81 19.00 19.39 -7.54
N THR A 82 18.11 20.30 -7.13
CA THR A 82 17.90 21.60 -7.80
C THR A 82 19.15 22.46 -7.74
N THR A 83 19.82 22.52 -6.58
CA THR A 83 21.07 23.27 -6.42
C THR A 83 22.24 22.63 -7.17
N LEU A 84 22.35 21.30 -7.15
CA LEU A 84 23.44 20.59 -7.84
C LEU A 84 23.29 20.63 -9.37
N LEU A 85 22.08 20.46 -9.90
CA LEU A 85 21.83 20.41 -11.35
C LEU A 85 21.42 21.76 -11.96
N SER A 86 21.26 22.81 -11.14
CA SER A 86 20.77 24.13 -11.57
C SER A 86 19.42 24.08 -12.32
N LEU A 87 18.58 23.09 -11.99
CA LEU A 87 17.26 22.90 -12.57
C LEU A 87 16.19 23.57 -11.73
N SER A 88 15.08 23.98 -12.36
CA SER A 88 13.95 24.52 -11.63
C SER A 88 13.30 23.43 -10.75
N PRO A 89 12.78 23.76 -9.56
CA PRO A 89 12.16 22.78 -8.68
C PRO A 89 11.00 22.02 -9.31
N GLU A 90 10.24 22.67 -10.19
CA GLU A 90 9.12 22.05 -10.90
C GLU A 90 9.63 21.00 -11.89
N LEU A 91 10.65 21.35 -12.67
CA LEU A 91 11.26 20.43 -13.64
C LEU A 91 11.91 19.23 -12.94
N CYS A 92 12.57 19.44 -11.80
CA CYS A 92 13.07 18.33 -10.97
C CYS A 92 11.96 17.38 -10.53
N LEU A 93 10.78 17.91 -10.17
CA LEU A 93 9.64 17.11 -9.76
C LEU A 93 9.05 16.31 -10.94
N GLU A 94 8.91 16.94 -12.10
CA GLU A 94 8.45 16.27 -13.33
C GLU A 94 9.40 15.15 -13.74
N ILE A 95 10.71 15.41 -13.74
CA ILE A 95 11.74 14.41 -14.03
C ILE A 95 11.69 13.26 -13.01
N ALA A 96 11.56 13.56 -11.72
CA ALA A 96 11.46 12.53 -10.69
C ALA A 96 10.23 11.63 -10.90
N CYS A 97 9.07 12.22 -11.25
CA CYS A 97 7.86 11.47 -11.58
C CYS A 97 8.03 10.62 -12.84
N LEU A 98 8.63 11.17 -13.91
CA LEU A 98 8.86 10.44 -15.15
C LEU A 98 9.84 9.28 -14.95
N LEU A 99 10.97 9.53 -14.30
CA LEU A 99 11.95 8.49 -13.95
C LEU A 99 11.31 7.42 -13.06
N GLY A 100 10.52 7.82 -12.06
CA GLY A 100 9.79 6.92 -11.18
C GLY A 100 8.81 6.04 -11.95
N ALA A 101 8.05 6.62 -12.88
CA ALA A 101 7.13 5.89 -13.75
C ALA A 101 7.85 4.89 -14.67
N CYS A 102 8.92 5.33 -15.36
CA CYS A 102 9.72 4.47 -16.23
C CYS A 102 10.35 3.31 -15.45
N LEU A 103 10.92 3.58 -14.28
CA LEU A 103 11.49 2.57 -13.39
C LEU A 103 10.43 1.58 -12.92
N ALA A 104 9.27 2.08 -12.49
CA ALA A 104 8.18 1.26 -11.99
C ALA A 104 7.61 0.33 -13.06
N LEU A 105 7.41 0.85 -14.28
CA LEU A 105 6.99 0.06 -15.44
C LEU A 105 8.04 -0.98 -15.83
N SER A 106 9.33 -0.62 -15.79
CA SER A 106 10.42 -1.56 -16.09
C SER A 106 10.43 -2.73 -15.11
N VAL A 107 10.27 -2.45 -13.81
CA VAL A 107 10.17 -3.47 -12.76
C VAL A 107 8.90 -4.32 -12.89
N ALA A 108 7.78 -3.71 -13.31
CA ALA A 108 6.53 -4.41 -13.52
C ALA A 108 6.62 -5.38 -14.71
N LEU A 109 7.19 -4.95 -15.83
CA LEU A 109 7.26 -5.71 -17.08
C LEU A 109 8.40 -6.74 -17.09
N ALA A 110 9.56 -6.43 -16.50
CA ALA A 110 10.73 -7.30 -16.51
C ALA A 110 10.99 -7.89 -15.12
N GLU A 111 10.67 -9.18 -14.95
CA GLU A 111 10.95 -9.92 -13.71
C GLU A 111 12.42 -9.85 -13.23
N PRO A 112 13.44 -9.87 -14.12
CA PRO A 112 14.85 -9.75 -13.69
C PRO A 112 15.18 -8.42 -13.01
N LEU A 113 14.41 -7.36 -13.25
CA LEU A 113 14.60 -6.04 -12.65
C LEU A 113 13.92 -5.92 -11.27
N ARG A 114 13.21 -6.94 -10.78
CA ARG A 114 12.56 -6.92 -9.46
C ARG A 114 13.58 -7.21 -8.36
N ASP A 115 14.57 -6.34 -8.23
CA ASP A 115 15.61 -6.41 -7.20
C ASP A 115 15.49 -5.27 -6.18
N CYS A 116 16.23 -5.38 -5.07
CA CYS A 116 16.16 -4.40 -4.00
C CYS A 116 16.70 -3.02 -4.39
N VAL A 117 17.59 -2.92 -5.40
CA VAL A 117 18.14 -1.64 -5.86
C VAL A 117 17.07 -0.86 -6.61
N MET A 118 16.31 -1.53 -7.48
CA MET A 118 15.21 -0.91 -8.19
C MET A 118 14.10 -0.45 -7.23
N PHE A 119 13.75 -1.27 -6.22
CA PHE A 119 12.79 -0.85 -5.19
C PHE A 119 13.32 0.30 -4.31
N LEU A 120 14.62 0.33 -4.02
CA LEU A 120 15.23 1.43 -3.27
C LEU A 120 15.19 2.74 -4.08
N GLY A 121 15.45 2.66 -5.39
CA GLY A 121 15.31 3.78 -6.32
C GLY A 121 13.87 4.29 -6.38
N LEU A 122 12.88 3.39 -6.53
CA LEU A 122 11.45 3.74 -6.50
C LEU A 122 11.05 4.42 -5.20
N TRP A 123 11.46 3.84 -4.07
CA TRP A 123 11.19 4.39 -2.75
C TRP A 123 11.80 5.77 -2.57
N PHE A 124 13.06 5.95 -2.98
CA PHE A 124 13.77 7.22 -2.87
C PHE A 124 13.13 8.30 -3.75
N LEU A 125 12.82 8.00 -5.01
CA LEU A 125 12.13 8.93 -5.91
C LEU A 125 10.76 9.34 -5.35
N TYR A 126 10.01 8.40 -4.79
CA TYR A 126 8.72 8.72 -4.18
C TYR A 126 8.87 9.56 -2.91
N LEU A 127 9.89 9.28 -2.09
CA LEU A 127 10.19 10.07 -0.90
C LEU A 127 10.56 11.50 -1.27
N MET A 128 11.33 11.70 -2.35
CA MET A 128 11.65 13.04 -2.86
C MET A 128 10.39 13.83 -3.21
N VAL A 129 9.47 13.21 -3.93
CA VAL A 129 8.19 13.83 -4.33
C VAL A 129 7.32 14.09 -3.09
N HIS A 130 7.18 13.11 -2.19
CA HIS A 130 6.39 13.22 -0.96
C HIS A 130 6.87 14.34 -0.02
N GLN A 131 8.18 14.54 0.13
CA GLN A 131 8.74 15.61 0.96
C GLN A 131 8.31 17.01 0.52
N VAL A 132 8.01 17.17 -0.77
CA VAL A 132 7.68 18.45 -1.40
C VAL A 132 6.20 18.58 -1.73
N GLY A 133 5.43 17.48 -1.70
CA GLY A 133 4.03 17.47 -2.09
C GLY A 133 3.02 18.02 -1.08
N GLN A 134 3.48 18.64 0.02
CA GLN A 134 2.66 19.41 0.96
C GLN A 134 1.33 18.69 1.32
N VAL A 135 0.20 19.41 1.32
CA VAL A 135 -1.12 18.91 1.73
C VAL A 135 -1.62 17.79 0.81
N PHE A 136 -1.26 17.81 -0.48
CA PHE A 136 -1.76 16.84 -1.46
C PHE A 136 -1.08 15.45 -1.35
N LEU A 137 0.17 15.39 -0.88
CA LEU A 137 0.88 14.13 -0.61
C LEU A 137 0.99 13.76 0.88
N TYR A 138 0.40 14.56 1.77
CA TYR A 138 0.35 14.25 3.20
C TYR A 138 -0.72 13.20 3.56
N PHE A 139 -1.42 12.65 2.57
CA PHE A 139 -2.46 11.67 2.83
C PHE A 139 -1.86 10.33 3.31
N GLN A 140 -2.61 9.62 4.15
CA GLN A 140 -2.22 8.32 4.72
C GLN A 140 -1.77 7.28 3.67
N TRP A 141 -2.27 7.33 2.43
CA TRP A 141 -1.92 6.38 1.37
C TRP A 141 -0.48 6.54 0.89
N ASP A 142 0.00 7.78 0.83
CA ASP A 142 1.36 8.10 0.40
C ASP A 142 2.39 7.65 1.44
N SER A 143 2.07 7.89 2.72
CA SER A 143 2.84 7.35 3.84
C SER A 143 2.85 5.81 3.84
N LEU A 144 1.70 5.18 3.59
CA LEU A 144 1.61 3.71 3.48
C LEU A 144 2.43 3.17 2.30
N LEU A 145 2.43 3.85 1.16
CA LEU A 145 3.24 3.46 -0.01
C LEU A 145 4.74 3.55 0.30
N LEU A 146 5.18 4.59 1.00
CA LEU A 146 6.58 4.71 1.45
C LEU A 146 6.97 3.58 2.41
N GLU A 147 6.13 3.25 3.38
CA GLU A 147 6.42 2.15 4.30
C GLU A 147 6.43 0.79 3.59
N ALA A 148 5.47 0.54 2.71
CA ALA A 148 5.40 -0.70 1.91
C ALA A 148 6.59 -0.80 0.94
N GLY A 149 7.00 0.32 0.35
CA GLY A 149 8.21 0.44 -0.48
C GLY A 149 9.48 0.07 0.28
N TRP A 150 9.63 0.60 1.49
CA TRP A 150 10.77 0.27 2.34
C TRP A 150 10.80 -1.23 2.70
N LEU A 151 9.65 -1.82 3.05
CA LEU A 151 9.56 -3.26 3.26
C LEU A 151 9.88 -4.05 1.98
N ALA A 152 9.50 -3.54 0.81
CA ALA A 152 9.82 -4.19 -0.46
C ALA A 152 11.33 -4.19 -0.77
N VAL A 153 12.09 -3.16 -0.37
CA VAL A 153 13.56 -3.17 -0.45
C VAL A 153 14.12 -4.37 0.32
N LEU A 154 13.61 -4.63 1.54
CA LEU A 154 14.06 -5.75 2.38
C LEU A 154 13.60 -7.11 1.83
N VAL A 155 12.42 -7.16 1.23
CA VAL A 155 11.83 -8.39 0.68
C VAL A 155 12.41 -8.72 -0.70
N ALA A 156 12.85 -7.76 -1.48
CA ALA A 156 13.34 -7.97 -2.84
C ALA A 156 14.71 -8.68 -2.87
N PRO A 157 14.97 -9.52 -3.89
CA PRO A 157 16.23 -10.23 -4.01
C PRO A 157 17.37 -9.28 -4.38
N LEU A 158 18.56 -9.51 -3.84
CA LEU A 158 19.77 -8.79 -4.23
C LEU A 158 20.41 -9.50 -5.44
N HIS A 159 20.08 -9.06 -6.66
CA HIS A 159 20.62 -9.65 -7.90
C HIS A 159 21.99 -9.10 -8.32
N ILE A 160 22.63 -8.25 -7.50
CA ILE A 160 23.91 -7.58 -7.77
C ILE A 160 25.05 -8.57 -8.10
N ARG A 161 24.90 -9.85 -7.74
CA ARG A 161 25.82 -10.93 -8.12
C ARG A 161 25.08 -12.08 -8.82
N LYS A 162 24.95 -12.01 -10.14
CA LYS A 162 24.63 -13.17 -11.00
C LYS A 162 25.73 -14.25 -11.05
N TRP A 163 26.83 -14.12 -10.27
CA TRP A 163 28.02 -14.97 -10.39
C TRP A 163 28.16 -16.09 -9.35
N ARG A 164 27.22 -16.24 -8.42
CA ARG A 164 27.13 -17.44 -7.59
C ARG A 164 25.67 -17.79 -7.49
N GLU A 165 25.33 -19.05 -7.73
CA GLU A 165 24.07 -19.66 -7.34
C GLU A 165 23.92 -19.50 -5.82
N VAL A 166 23.45 -18.33 -5.37
CA VAL A 166 23.02 -18.16 -4.00
C VAL A 166 21.72 -18.93 -3.94
N LYS A 167 21.82 -20.20 -3.49
CA LYS A 167 20.67 -21.00 -3.05
C LYS A 167 19.74 -20.05 -2.31
N ALA A 168 18.55 -19.85 -2.87
CA ALA A 168 17.55 -18.97 -2.29
C ALA A 168 17.39 -19.38 -0.82
N LYS A 169 17.88 -18.54 0.10
CA LYS A 169 17.77 -18.84 1.52
C LYS A 169 16.26 -19.00 1.83
N PRO A 170 15.85 -20.05 2.55
CA PRO A 170 14.49 -20.15 3.01
C PRO A 170 14.14 -18.86 3.76
N HIS A 171 12.94 -18.37 3.49
CA HIS A 171 12.47 -17.04 3.85
C HIS A 171 12.69 -16.71 5.32
N ASP A 172 13.18 -15.49 5.61
CA ASP A 172 13.20 -14.95 6.96
C ASP A 172 11.75 -14.70 7.43
N PRO A 173 11.25 -15.43 8.44
CA PRO A 173 9.89 -15.26 8.94
C PRO A 173 9.63 -13.85 9.48
N SER A 174 10.69 -13.16 9.90
CA SER A 174 10.66 -11.79 10.44
C SER A 174 10.17 -10.76 9.42
N LEU A 175 10.58 -10.87 8.15
CA LEU A 175 10.16 -9.93 7.10
C LEU A 175 8.66 -10.03 6.81
N PHE A 176 8.12 -11.25 6.83
CA PHE A 176 6.68 -11.44 6.69
C PHE A 176 5.92 -10.97 7.92
N TRP A 177 6.51 -11.07 9.11
CA TRP A 177 5.91 -10.53 10.33
C TRP A 177 5.76 -9.01 10.25
N LEU A 178 6.73 -8.28 9.67
CA LEU A 178 6.63 -6.84 9.43
C LEU A 178 5.49 -6.48 8.47
N ILE A 179 5.29 -7.25 7.41
CA ILE A 179 4.14 -7.07 6.50
C ILE A 179 2.82 -7.29 7.24
N ARG A 180 2.74 -8.33 8.09
CA ARG A 180 1.54 -8.59 8.92
C ARG A 180 1.28 -7.45 9.90
N TRP A 181 2.33 -6.94 10.53
CA TRP A 181 2.26 -5.80 11.41
C TRP A 181 1.75 -4.56 10.68
N LEU A 182 2.24 -4.28 9.46
CA LEU A 182 1.77 -3.17 8.64
C LEU A 182 0.27 -3.27 8.34
N LEU A 183 -0.20 -4.46 7.93
CA LEU A 183 -1.61 -4.75 7.67
C LEU A 183 -2.47 -4.57 8.92
N PHE A 184 -2.03 -5.12 10.04
CA PHE A 184 -2.70 -4.97 11.33
C PHE A 184 -2.81 -3.50 11.70
N ARG A 185 -1.68 -2.78 11.71
CA ARG A 185 -1.60 -1.38 12.12
C ARG A 185 -2.49 -0.51 11.24
N LEU A 186 -2.52 -0.74 9.92
CA LEU A 186 -3.39 0.00 9.01
C LEU A 186 -4.87 -0.19 9.38
N MET A 187 -5.33 -1.44 9.48
CA MET A 187 -6.74 -1.72 9.75
C MET A 187 -7.13 -1.24 11.15
N PHE A 188 -6.31 -1.59 12.15
CA PHE A 188 -6.54 -1.25 13.55
C PHE A 188 -6.53 0.27 13.78
N ALA A 189 -5.55 0.99 13.22
CA ALA A 189 -5.51 2.45 13.34
C ALA A 189 -6.71 3.11 12.64
N SER A 190 -7.15 2.61 11.49
CA SER A 190 -8.36 3.09 10.80
C SER A 190 -9.60 3.03 11.71
N GLY A 191 -9.77 1.93 12.43
CA GLY A 191 -10.89 1.75 13.36
C GLY A 191 -10.75 2.57 14.65
N VAL A 192 -9.57 2.54 15.27
CA VAL A 192 -9.32 3.26 16.53
C VAL A 192 -9.45 4.77 16.35
N VAL A 193 -8.95 5.34 15.25
CA VAL A 193 -9.09 6.78 14.96
C VAL A 193 -10.54 7.22 14.94
N LYS A 194 -11.47 6.38 14.47
CA LYS A 194 -12.90 6.71 14.47
C LYS A 194 -13.42 6.92 15.89
N LEU A 195 -13.01 6.08 16.83
CA LEU A 195 -13.37 6.21 18.24
C LEU A 195 -12.62 7.35 18.94
N THR A 196 -11.32 7.51 18.67
CA THR A 196 -10.50 8.55 19.31
C THR A 196 -10.72 9.94 18.72
N SER A 197 -11.37 10.06 17.55
CA SER A 197 -11.73 11.35 16.93
C SER A 197 -12.67 12.19 17.79
N ARG A 198 -13.29 11.60 18.83
CA ARG A 198 -14.32 12.22 19.69
C ARG A 198 -15.52 12.76 18.90
N CYS A 199 -15.72 12.28 17.67
CA CYS A 199 -16.87 12.66 16.88
C CYS A 199 -18.12 11.94 17.42
N PRO A 200 -19.21 12.67 17.72
CA PRO A 200 -20.42 12.06 18.28
C PRO A 200 -21.09 11.10 17.31
N THR A 201 -20.90 11.23 15.99
CA THR A 201 -21.53 10.36 14.99
C THR A 201 -20.93 8.95 14.98
N TRP A 202 -19.63 8.81 15.24
CA TRP A 202 -18.96 7.52 15.35
C TRP A 202 -19.40 6.76 16.61
N TRP A 203 -19.50 7.45 17.74
CA TRP A 203 -20.00 6.87 19.00
C TRP A 203 -21.51 6.61 18.97
N GLY A 204 -22.28 7.48 18.32
CA GLY A 204 -23.74 7.37 18.16
C GLY A 204 -24.20 6.46 17.02
N LEU A 205 -23.29 5.71 16.38
CA LEU A 205 -23.57 4.80 15.25
C LEU A 205 -24.26 5.46 14.04
N SER A 206 -24.19 6.78 13.92
CA SER A 206 -24.82 7.54 12.85
C SER A 206 -23.84 8.00 11.75
N ALA A 207 -22.55 7.65 11.87
CA ALA A 207 -21.51 8.10 10.94
C ALA A 207 -21.81 7.77 9.47
N LEU A 208 -22.41 6.61 9.18
CA LEU A 208 -22.72 6.21 7.81
C LEU A 208 -23.82 7.04 7.13
N HIS A 209 -24.67 7.73 7.90
CA HIS A 209 -25.65 8.66 7.32
C HIS A 209 -24.96 9.76 6.51
N TYR A 210 -23.82 10.27 7.02
CA TYR A 210 -23.08 11.35 6.37
C TYR A 210 -22.01 10.82 5.41
N HIS A 211 -21.42 9.68 5.72
CA HIS A 211 -20.26 9.18 4.98
C HIS A 211 -20.54 8.79 3.53
N TYR A 212 -21.78 8.47 3.15
CA TYR A 212 -22.09 8.22 1.74
C TYR A 212 -22.07 9.50 0.90
N GLU A 213 -22.46 10.63 1.47
CA GLU A 213 -22.51 11.94 0.81
C GLU A 213 -21.13 12.62 0.80
N SER A 214 -20.41 12.54 1.92
CA SER A 214 -19.14 13.25 2.11
C SER A 214 -17.93 12.58 1.45
N GLN A 215 -18.14 11.56 0.61
CA GLN A 215 -17.07 10.84 -0.07
C GLN A 215 -16.52 11.63 -1.25
N CYS A 216 -15.20 11.57 -1.43
CA CYS A 216 -14.57 12.05 -2.65
C CYS A 216 -14.98 11.12 -3.81
N ILE A 217 -15.96 11.55 -4.62
CA ILE A 217 -16.53 10.82 -5.77
C ILE A 217 -17.44 9.64 -5.35
N PRO A 218 -18.67 9.91 -4.90
CA PRO A 218 -19.63 8.86 -4.57
C PRO A 218 -20.05 8.08 -5.82
N THR A 219 -20.21 6.75 -5.70
CA THR A 219 -20.77 5.94 -6.80
C THR A 219 -22.29 6.03 -6.80
N PRO A 220 -22.98 5.68 -7.91
CA PRO A 220 -24.43 5.54 -7.90
C PRO A 220 -24.94 4.56 -6.82
N LEU A 221 -24.13 3.54 -6.46
CA LEU A 221 -24.46 2.61 -5.38
C LEU A 221 -24.43 3.28 -4.01
N ALA A 222 -23.55 4.26 -3.79
CA ALA A 222 -23.53 5.04 -2.55
C ALA A 222 -24.86 5.74 -2.30
N TRP A 223 -25.50 6.25 -3.36
CA TRP A 223 -26.83 6.87 -3.27
C TRP A 223 -27.88 5.86 -2.80
N PHE A 224 -27.93 4.67 -3.40
CA PHE A 224 -28.86 3.62 -2.96
C PHE A 224 -28.59 3.16 -1.51
N ALA A 225 -27.32 3.01 -1.15
CA ALA A 225 -26.93 2.62 0.21
C ALA A 225 -27.29 3.69 1.25
N HIS A 226 -27.22 4.96 0.89
CA HIS A 226 -27.64 6.07 1.75
C HIS A 226 -29.16 6.06 2.02
N GLN A 227 -29.97 5.58 1.05
CA GLN A 227 -31.43 5.46 1.24
C GLN A 227 -31.85 4.28 2.14
N LEU A 228 -30.91 3.42 2.57
CA LEU A 228 -31.23 2.29 3.44
C LEU A 228 -31.67 2.76 4.84
N PRO A 229 -32.56 1.99 5.52
CA PRO A 229 -33.06 2.37 6.84
C PRO A 229 -31.97 2.61 7.87
N SER A 230 -32.22 3.50 8.83
CA SER A 230 -31.23 3.89 9.86
C SER A 230 -30.64 2.71 10.63
N TRP A 231 -31.45 1.70 10.97
CA TRP A 231 -30.96 0.50 11.67
C TRP A 231 -29.91 -0.27 10.86
N PHE A 232 -30.04 -0.28 9.52
CA PHE A 232 -29.09 -0.96 8.64
C PHE A 232 -27.77 -0.19 8.59
N GLN A 233 -27.84 1.15 8.55
CA GLN A 233 -26.65 1.99 8.60
C GLN A 233 -25.91 1.85 9.94
N GLN A 234 -26.64 1.80 11.06
CA GLN A 234 -26.08 1.53 12.38
C GLN A 234 -25.39 0.16 12.43
N LEU A 235 -26.01 -0.88 11.86
CA LEU A 235 -25.41 -2.21 11.73
C LEU A 235 -24.12 -2.16 10.91
N CYS A 236 -24.08 -1.41 9.81
CA CYS A 236 -22.87 -1.24 9.00
C CYS A 236 -21.76 -0.48 9.74
N VAL A 237 -22.09 0.47 10.64
CA VAL A 237 -21.08 1.11 11.52
C VAL A 237 -20.50 0.09 12.49
N VAL A 238 -21.34 -0.73 13.14
CA VAL A 238 -20.88 -1.80 14.03
C VAL A 238 -20.02 -2.80 13.27
N GLN A 239 -20.44 -3.20 12.08
CA GLN A 239 -19.67 -4.09 11.21
C GLN A 239 -18.30 -3.48 10.86
N THR A 240 -18.24 -2.18 10.59
CA THR A 240 -16.99 -1.45 10.35
C THR A 240 -16.05 -1.58 11.56
N TYR A 241 -16.53 -1.39 12.79
CA TYR A 241 -15.71 -1.58 13.99
C TYR A 241 -15.23 -3.02 14.17
N VAL A 242 -16.09 -4.01 13.90
CA VAL A 242 -15.68 -5.42 13.97
C VAL A 242 -14.57 -5.70 12.97
N ILE A 243 -14.73 -5.23 11.73
CA ILE A 243 -13.75 -5.46 10.65
C ILE A 243 -12.45 -4.70 10.90
N GLU A 244 -12.50 -3.47 11.38
CA GLU A 244 -11.30 -2.65 11.54
C GLU A 244 -10.60 -2.83 12.89
N ILE A 245 -11.30 -3.26 13.95
CA ILE A 245 -10.72 -3.36 15.30
C ILE A 245 -10.61 -4.82 15.75
N ALA A 246 -11.70 -5.58 15.71
CA ALA A 246 -11.71 -6.94 16.26
C ALA A 246 -11.02 -7.97 15.34
N LEU A 247 -11.33 -7.95 14.03
CA LEU A 247 -10.77 -8.92 13.09
C LEU A 247 -9.26 -8.82 12.90
N PRO A 248 -8.60 -7.64 12.89
CA PRO A 248 -7.15 -7.56 12.74
C PRO A 248 -6.39 -8.22 13.88
N LEU A 249 -6.96 -8.30 15.10
CA LEU A 249 -6.36 -9.05 16.21
C LEU A 249 -6.18 -10.54 15.87
N LEU A 250 -7.10 -11.09 15.07
CA LEU A 250 -7.02 -12.48 14.62
C LEU A 250 -5.85 -12.74 13.66
N PHE A 251 -5.22 -11.71 13.08
CA PHE A 251 -4.00 -11.87 12.28
C PHE A 251 -2.83 -12.47 13.06
N PHE A 252 -2.80 -12.25 14.38
CA PHE A 252 -1.80 -12.81 15.30
C PHE A 252 -2.23 -14.12 15.96
N SER A 253 -3.46 -14.59 15.72
CA SER A 253 -3.93 -15.84 16.31
C SER A 253 -3.04 -17.01 15.87
N PRO A 254 -2.64 -17.94 16.77
CA PRO A 254 -1.84 -19.10 16.41
C PRO A 254 -2.62 -20.12 15.54
N PHE A 255 -3.96 -20.06 15.55
CA PHE A 255 -4.78 -20.95 14.75
C PHE A 255 -5.00 -20.45 13.33
N ARG A 256 -4.71 -21.31 12.35
CA ARG A 256 -4.86 -21.02 10.92
C ARG A 256 -6.27 -20.59 10.52
N ARG A 257 -7.30 -21.21 11.10
CA ARG A 257 -8.71 -20.94 10.75
C ARG A 257 -9.10 -19.50 11.06
N HIS A 258 -8.67 -18.96 12.20
CA HIS A 258 -8.93 -17.55 12.55
C HIS A 258 -8.25 -16.59 11.58
N ARG A 259 -6.98 -16.86 11.22
CA ARG A 259 -6.24 -16.03 10.27
C ARG A 259 -6.89 -16.04 8.88
N LEU A 260 -7.36 -17.20 8.41
CA LEU A 260 -8.10 -17.31 7.14
C LEU A 260 -9.43 -16.55 7.20
N PHE A 261 -10.21 -16.77 8.26
CA PHE A 261 -11.51 -16.10 8.44
C PHE A 261 -11.35 -14.58 8.41
N ALA A 262 -10.43 -14.04 9.20
CA ALA A 262 -10.13 -12.62 9.21
C ALA A 262 -9.69 -12.13 7.81
N ALA A 263 -8.84 -12.89 7.11
CA ALA A 263 -8.40 -12.51 5.77
C ALA A 263 -9.55 -12.44 4.75
N TYR A 264 -10.44 -13.44 4.74
CA TYR A 264 -11.61 -13.44 3.85
C TYR A 264 -12.57 -12.31 4.18
N CYS A 265 -12.87 -12.08 5.46
CA CYS A 265 -13.73 -10.97 5.87
C CYS A 265 -13.17 -9.61 5.44
N GLN A 266 -11.85 -9.40 5.54
CA GLN A 266 -11.19 -8.17 5.09
C GLN A 266 -11.27 -7.99 3.58
N VAL A 267 -11.04 -9.06 2.82
CA VAL A 267 -11.17 -9.05 1.36
C VAL A 267 -12.60 -8.75 0.94
N CYS A 268 -13.60 -9.38 1.58
CA CYS A 268 -15.01 -9.11 1.33
C CYS A 268 -15.38 -7.66 1.67
N ALA A 269 -14.94 -7.15 2.83
CA ALA A 269 -15.15 -5.76 3.24
C ALA A 269 -14.56 -4.77 2.23
N TYR A 270 -13.38 -5.08 1.70
CA TYR A 270 -12.74 -4.30 0.65
C TYR A 270 -13.55 -4.28 -0.66
N TYR A 271 -14.01 -5.44 -1.14
CA TYR A 271 -14.82 -5.48 -2.35
C TYR A 271 -16.15 -4.72 -2.18
N LEU A 272 -16.75 -4.80 -0.99
CA LEU A 272 -17.91 -3.98 -0.65
C LEU A 272 -17.55 -2.50 -0.66
N LEU A 273 -16.43 -2.10 -0.05
CA LEU A 273 -15.96 -0.71 -0.09
C LEU A 273 -15.77 -0.21 -1.52
N VAL A 274 -15.18 -0.99 -2.43
CA VAL A 274 -15.01 -0.60 -3.85
C VAL A 274 -16.35 -0.54 -4.61
N ALA A 275 -17.33 -1.38 -4.25
CA ALA A 275 -18.66 -1.28 -4.85
C ALA A 275 -19.36 0.04 -4.44
N HIS A 276 -19.19 0.45 -3.18
CA HIS A 276 -19.82 1.65 -2.62
C HIS A 276 -19.00 2.94 -2.83
N LYS A 277 -17.70 2.86 -3.10
CA LYS A 277 -16.78 3.98 -3.26
C LYS A 277 -16.08 3.94 -4.62
N THR A 278 -15.89 5.09 -5.28
CA THR A 278 -15.18 5.13 -6.57
C THR A 278 -13.69 4.77 -6.41
N PHE A 279 -13.08 4.27 -7.50
CA PHE A 279 -11.65 4.00 -7.64
C PHE A 279 -10.79 5.24 -7.35
N SER A 280 -10.28 5.37 -6.13
CA SER A 280 -9.16 6.27 -5.78
C SER A 280 -7.84 5.48 -5.74
N CYS A 281 -6.67 6.13 -5.75
CA CYS A 281 -5.37 5.44 -5.54
C CYS A 281 -5.36 4.58 -4.26
N GLN A 282 -6.12 5.00 -3.25
CA GLN A 282 -6.45 4.21 -2.08
C GLN A 282 -7.08 2.85 -2.40
N SER A 283 -8.04 2.79 -3.33
CA SER A 283 -8.65 1.54 -3.79
C SER A 283 -7.61 0.62 -4.45
N LEU A 284 -6.59 1.15 -5.14
CA LEU A 284 -5.49 0.35 -5.70
C LEU A 284 -4.51 -0.16 -4.63
N LEU A 285 -4.16 0.66 -3.63
CA LEU A 285 -3.31 0.24 -2.51
C LEU A 285 -4.02 -0.81 -1.63
N PHE A 286 -5.32 -0.64 -1.38
CA PHE A 286 -6.14 -1.65 -0.72
C PHE A 286 -6.40 -2.87 -1.62
N SER A 287 -6.47 -2.72 -2.95
CA SER A 287 -6.51 -3.85 -3.89
C SER A 287 -5.27 -4.72 -3.74
N MET A 288 -4.09 -4.10 -3.62
CA MET A 288 -2.85 -4.80 -3.35
C MET A 288 -2.78 -5.35 -1.93
N LEU A 289 -3.25 -4.64 -0.90
CA LEU A 289 -3.33 -5.16 0.47
C LEU A 289 -4.31 -6.35 0.58
N GLY A 290 -5.43 -6.31 -0.14
CA GLY A 290 -6.40 -7.39 -0.32
C GLY A 290 -5.83 -8.54 -1.15
N PHE A 291 -5.00 -8.24 -2.15
CA PHE A 291 -4.20 -9.25 -2.86
C PHE A 291 -3.08 -9.82 -1.98
N LEU A 292 -2.57 -9.04 -1.02
CA LEU A 292 -1.70 -9.43 0.08
C LEU A 292 -2.44 -10.26 1.16
N LEU A 293 -3.77 -10.19 1.20
CA LEU A 293 -4.62 -11.09 1.98
C LEU A 293 -4.90 -12.39 1.21
N LYS A 294 -4.96 -12.36 -0.14
CA LYS A 294 -4.75 -13.57 -0.97
C LYS A 294 -3.31 -14.11 -0.87
N PHE A 295 -2.34 -13.28 -0.53
CA PHE A 295 -0.95 -13.67 -0.22
C PHE A 295 -0.85 -14.32 1.17
N TYR A 296 -1.72 -13.94 2.12
CA TYR A 296 -2.00 -14.70 3.35
C TYR A 296 -2.49 -16.13 3.06
N HIS A 297 -3.24 -16.36 1.97
CA HIS A 297 -3.62 -17.72 1.53
C HIS A 297 -2.39 -18.60 1.26
N CYS A 298 -1.27 -18.07 0.75
CA CYS A 298 -0.04 -18.85 0.54
C CYS A 298 0.85 -18.94 1.80
N LEU A 299 0.95 -17.87 2.60
CA LEU A 299 1.73 -17.89 3.85
C LEU A 299 1.11 -18.76 4.95
N LEU A 300 -0.22 -18.85 4.99
CA LEU A 300 -0.95 -19.69 5.95
C LEU A 300 -0.93 -21.18 5.59
N ILE A 301 -0.57 -21.54 4.35
CA ILE A 301 -0.50 -22.94 3.98
C ILE A 301 0.67 -23.65 4.68
N TYR A 302 1.78 -22.94 4.97
CA TYR A 302 3.04 -23.58 5.36
C TYR A 302 3.77 -22.99 6.58
N SER A 303 3.21 -22.03 7.30
CA SER A 303 3.60 -21.86 8.71
C SER A 303 3.02 -23.04 9.50
N VAL A 304 3.79 -24.14 9.55
CA VAL A 304 3.68 -25.17 10.58
C VAL A 304 4.05 -24.54 11.92
#